data_AF-A0A6A1VMQ0-F1
#
_entry.id   AF-A0A6A1VMQ0-F1
#
_cell.length_a   1.000
_cell.length_b   1.000
_cell.length_c   1.000
_cell.angle_alpha   90.00
_cell.angle_beta   90.00
_cell.angle_gamma   90.00
#
_symmetry.space_group_name_H-M   'P 1'
#
loop_
_entity.id
_entity.type
_entity.pdbx_description
1 polymer ?
#
loop_
_entity_poly.entity_id
_entity_poly.type
_entity_poly.pdbx_seq_one_letter_code
_entity_poly.pdbx_strand_id
1 'polypeptide(L)'
;MEVQACFRSSPIHLWVTGELNLHSQIRTQHSRRKRRRDTSRKAATAPVTRASARVQRTTLAKIREVIVRSIQHFVFSTNVPKSTNGMAPEDVQNLIYLLIDEYNARTFVDGKPKDPKLWQQIAQKLDIPDYPGISGVQVMGKVNSLKQDYKAFQFLKDQTGVGWDEEKDTVDADDGWWDLKSQANPNITKFKNKGLANYPELHLLFAYSTASGLYASPLSRGHLRLRNVRGGKRAITRVFKGKEHAEVEFIIGPIPVVDGIGKEITTQITTTMKTNKTFYTDSNGRDFIQRVRDFRTDWDLQVSQPVVGNYYPINLGIYVEDSEMELSVLVDRSVGGTSLVDGQIELMLHRRLLHDDSRGVGEALNETICVLDKCEGLTIQGKFYLRIDQKGEGAKWRRTVGQEIYSPLLLAFTEQDGNNWTNSHAPTFTAIDPSYALPHNIAVITLQELEKEKVLLRLAHLYEIGEDKEYSVTASVELTKLFPSKKISKVTEMSLSANQERAEMEKKRLAWKVEGPAEEPKVVRGRPVDPVELVVELGPMEIRTFFIHFSYAQMSGS
;
A
#
# COMPACT_ATOMS: atom_id res chain seq x y z
N MET A 1 5.43 6.32 44.16
CA MET A 1 6.15 6.00 42.91
C MET A 1 6.02 7.19 42.00
N GLU A 2 7.15 7.85 41.75
CA GLU A 2 7.25 9.07 40.95
C GLU A 2 6.87 8.79 39.50
N VAL A 3 5.93 9.58 39.00
CA VAL A 3 5.57 9.65 37.58
C VAL A 3 6.32 10.85 37.02
N GLN A 4 7.34 10.59 36.21
CA GLN A 4 8.01 11.65 35.45
C GLN A 4 7.26 11.82 34.13
N ALA A 5 6.53 12.93 34.04
CA ALA A 5 5.86 13.40 32.85
C ALA A 5 6.79 14.30 32.00
N CYS A 6 6.36 14.45 30.73
CA CYS A 6 6.70 15.49 29.76
C CYS A 6 7.91 15.28 28.84
N PHE A 7 7.64 15.28 27.53
CA PHE A 7 7.79 16.52 26.77
C PHE A 7 6.65 16.73 25.77
N ARG A 8 6.11 17.95 25.77
CA ARG A 8 5.03 18.49 24.96
C ARG A 8 5.54 18.95 23.59
N SER A 9 4.67 18.84 22.60
CA SER A 9 4.71 19.60 21.35
C SER A 9 4.30 21.06 21.60
N SER A 10 4.94 22.00 20.89
CA SER A 10 4.48 23.39 20.74
C SER A 10 4.60 23.82 19.27
N PRO A 11 3.66 24.65 18.78
CA PRO A 11 3.59 25.10 17.39
C PRO A 11 4.42 26.37 17.14
N ILE A 12 4.94 26.55 15.93
CA ILE A 12 5.62 27.79 15.52
C ILE A 12 4.73 28.52 14.50
N HIS A 13 4.13 29.62 14.96
CA HIS A 13 3.62 30.71 14.13
C HIS A 13 4.80 31.59 13.69
N LEU A 14 4.95 31.81 12.38
CA LEU A 14 5.88 32.79 11.81
C LEU A 14 5.28 34.20 11.90
N TRP A 15 6.01 35.14 12.51
CA TRP A 15 5.79 36.58 12.38
C TRP A 15 6.78 37.17 11.37
N VAL A 16 6.27 38.04 10.51
CA VAL A 16 7.00 38.85 9.52
C VAL A 16 7.28 40.24 10.12
N THR A 17 8.53 40.70 10.04
CA THR A 17 9.00 42.12 9.98
C THR A 17 10.41 42.08 9.35
N GLY A 18 10.75 42.74 8.22
CA GLY A 18 11.07 44.18 8.03
C GLY A 18 12.35 44.56 8.81
N GLU A 19 13.48 45.10 8.30
CA GLU A 19 13.84 45.93 7.14
C GLU A 19 15.38 45.94 6.91
N LEU A 20 15.79 46.27 5.68
CA LEU A 20 16.92 47.09 5.19
C LEU A 20 18.20 47.31 6.04
N ASN A 21 19.39 47.07 5.44
CA ASN A 21 20.27 48.18 5.05
C ASN A 21 21.45 47.82 4.12
N LEU A 22 21.73 48.78 3.23
CA LEU A 22 22.87 48.89 2.31
C LEU A 22 24.22 48.94 3.04
N HIS A 23 25.30 48.46 2.38
CA HIS A 23 26.47 49.32 2.14
C HIS A 23 27.33 48.88 0.94
N SER A 24 27.68 49.91 0.18
CA SER A 24 28.63 50.04 -0.93
C SER A 24 30.05 49.52 -0.68
N GLN A 25 30.77 49.16 -1.76
CA GLN A 25 31.99 49.89 -2.14
C GLN A 25 32.47 49.59 -3.56
N ILE A 26 32.83 50.69 -4.25
CA ILE A 26 33.43 50.82 -5.57
C ILE A 26 34.96 50.76 -5.43
N ARG A 27 35.67 50.10 -6.35
CA ARG A 27 36.97 50.62 -6.84
C ARG A 27 37.35 50.09 -8.23
N THR A 28 37.66 51.07 -9.08
CA THR A 28 38.08 51.06 -10.48
C THR A 28 39.59 50.89 -10.70
N GLN A 29 39.95 50.73 -11.99
CA GLN A 29 41.22 51.03 -12.70
C GLN A 29 42.23 49.88 -12.84
N HIS A 30 43.00 49.71 -13.93
CA HIS A 30 43.13 50.39 -15.23
C HIS A 30 43.99 49.50 -16.16
N SER A 31 43.63 49.45 -17.46
CA SER A 31 44.52 49.64 -18.64
C SER A 31 45.62 48.57 -18.93
N ARG A 32 45.99 48.21 -20.16
CA ARG A 32 46.26 49.01 -21.37
C ARG A 32 46.63 48.06 -22.53
N ARG A 33 46.23 48.45 -23.77
CA ARG A 33 47.00 48.37 -25.04
C ARG A 33 47.31 46.98 -25.66
N LYS A 34 47.33 46.76 -26.99
CA LYS A 34 47.04 47.54 -28.20
C LYS A 34 47.21 46.57 -29.41
N ARG A 35 46.35 46.72 -30.44
CA ARG A 35 46.65 46.67 -31.91
C ARG A 35 47.23 45.36 -32.50
N ARG A 36 46.96 44.93 -33.74
CA ARG A 36 46.49 45.61 -34.97
C ARG A 36 46.19 44.52 -36.03
N ARG A 37 45.17 44.76 -36.89
CA ARG A 37 45.15 44.71 -38.39
C ARG A 37 45.69 43.45 -39.11
N ASP A 38 45.19 43.01 -40.27
CA ASP A 38 44.23 43.53 -41.24
C ASP A 38 43.96 42.44 -42.30
N THR A 39 42.84 42.58 -43.03
CA THR A 39 42.63 42.25 -44.48
C THR A 39 42.69 40.78 -44.94
N SER A 40 41.93 40.29 -45.94
CA SER A 40 40.80 40.77 -46.76
C SER A 40 40.46 39.70 -47.83
N ARG A 41 39.18 39.62 -48.26
CA ARG A 41 38.67 39.23 -49.61
C ARG A 41 38.98 37.79 -50.11
N LYS A 42 38.18 37.09 -50.94
CA LYS A 42 37.03 37.39 -51.83
C LYS A 42 36.33 36.06 -52.19
N ALA A 43 35.12 36.17 -52.74
CA ALA A 43 34.15 35.13 -53.11
C ALA A 43 34.55 34.20 -54.28
N ALA A 44 33.95 33.00 -54.37
CA ALA A 44 32.99 32.61 -55.44
C ALA A 44 32.61 31.12 -55.44
N THR A 45 31.35 30.86 -55.83
CA THR A 45 30.77 29.69 -56.55
C THR A 45 30.55 28.33 -55.86
N ALA A 46 29.29 27.88 -55.87
CA ALA A 46 28.78 26.52 -55.60
C ALA A 46 28.98 25.60 -56.85
N PRO A 47 28.85 24.24 -56.81
CA PRO A 47 27.62 23.52 -56.40
C PRO A 47 27.78 22.15 -55.68
N VAL A 48 26.68 21.73 -55.04
CA VAL A 48 26.14 20.37 -54.73
C VAL A 48 27.11 19.15 -54.71
N THR A 49 27.21 18.45 -53.57
CA THR A 49 27.01 16.98 -53.42
C THR A 49 27.11 16.50 -51.95
N ARG A 50 26.38 15.41 -51.66
CA ARG A 50 26.22 14.71 -50.37
C ARG A 50 27.55 14.30 -49.71
N ALA A 51 27.70 14.53 -48.40
CA ALA A 51 28.28 13.57 -47.45
C ALA A 51 28.01 13.99 -45.99
N SER A 52 27.19 13.19 -45.31
CA SER A 52 26.84 13.30 -43.89
C SER A 52 27.77 12.42 -43.04
N ALA A 53 28.14 12.96 -41.87
CA ALA A 53 28.51 12.26 -40.64
C ALA A 53 29.75 11.34 -40.64
N ARG A 54 30.94 11.88 -40.32
CA ARG A 54 32.02 11.09 -39.69
C ARG A 54 33.13 11.90 -39.00
N VAL A 55 32.84 12.70 -37.97
CA VAL A 55 33.86 13.09 -36.97
C VAL A 55 33.19 13.33 -35.61
N GLN A 56 33.32 12.37 -34.69
CA GLN A 56 33.33 12.49 -33.20
C GLN A 56 32.97 11.12 -32.56
N ARG A 57 33.87 10.13 -32.65
CA ARG A 57 33.75 8.83 -31.95
C ARG A 57 35.11 8.24 -31.53
N THR A 58 36.06 9.07 -31.11
CA THR A 58 37.42 8.58 -30.74
C THR A 58 37.99 9.17 -29.45
N THR A 59 37.16 9.50 -28.47
CA THR A 59 37.64 9.93 -27.13
C THR A 59 36.89 9.28 -25.95
N LEU A 60 36.06 8.27 -26.18
CA LEU A 60 35.34 7.52 -25.13
C LEU A 60 35.73 6.03 -25.03
N ALA A 61 36.63 5.55 -25.91
CA ALA A 61 37.08 4.15 -25.91
C ALA A 61 38.28 3.88 -24.98
N LYS A 62 39.01 4.91 -24.51
CA LYS A 62 40.20 4.74 -23.64
C LYS A 62 39.96 4.89 -22.14
N ILE A 63 38.73 5.20 -21.71
CA ILE A 63 38.37 5.29 -20.27
C ILE A 63 37.70 4.00 -19.77
N ARG A 64 37.15 3.16 -20.67
CA ARG A 64 36.61 1.83 -20.33
C ARG A 64 37.68 0.78 -20.02
N GLU A 65 38.92 0.99 -20.44
CA GLU A 65 40.02 0.03 -20.30
C GLU A 65 40.72 0.10 -18.92
N VAL A 66 40.45 1.13 -18.12
CA VAL A 66 41.14 1.38 -16.83
C VAL A 66 40.32 0.94 -15.61
N ILE A 67 39.00 0.78 -15.71
CA ILE A 67 38.14 0.40 -14.57
C ILE A 67 37.96 -1.13 -14.45
N VAL A 68 38.25 -1.90 -15.51
CA VAL A 68 38.09 -3.37 -15.52
C VAL A 68 39.30 -4.12 -14.94
N ARG A 69 40.34 -3.42 -14.46
CA ARG A 69 41.60 -4.03 -13.98
C ARG A 69 41.86 -3.95 -12.48
N SER A 70 40.86 -3.69 -11.65
CA SER A 70 41.02 -3.79 -10.19
C SER A 70 39.77 -4.37 -9.57
N ILE A 71 39.70 -5.70 -9.54
CA ILE A 71 39.22 -6.57 -8.46
C ILE A 71 39.10 -7.98 -9.05
N GLN A 72 40.19 -8.74 -8.94
CA GLN A 72 40.15 -10.20 -8.86
C GLN A 72 41.31 -10.60 -7.95
N HIS A 73 40.99 -11.22 -6.81
CA HIS A 73 41.57 -12.47 -6.33
C HIS A 73 41.01 -12.80 -4.94
N PHE A 74 40.10 -13.76 -4.87
CA PHE A 74 40.25 -14.88 -3.93
C PHE A 74 39.63 -16.11 -4.60
N VAL A 75 40.51 -17.04 -4.97
CA VAL A 75 40.18 -18.33 -5.59
C VAL A 75 40.05 -19.34 -4.46
N PHE A 76 38.94 -20.10 -4.44
CA PHE A 76 38.99 -21.48 -3.97
C PHE A 76 38.63 -22.38 -5.16
N SER A 77 39.62 -23.15 -5.58
CA SER A 77 39.49 -24.26 -6.51
C SER A 77 39.02 -25.49 -5.76
N THR A 78 37.94 -26.11 -6.24
CA THR A 78 37.72 -27.55 -6.08
C THR A 78 37.23 -28.12 -7.42
N ASN A 79 38.00 -29.07 -7.95
CA ASN A 79 37.67 -29.87 -9.12
C ASN A 79 36.40 -30.71 -8.87
N VAL A 80 35.41 -30.63 -9.77
CA VAL A 80 34.29 -31.59 -9.88
C VAL A 80 33.97 -31.77 -11.39
N PRO A 81 33.69 -33.01 -11.87
CA PRO A 81 34.00 -33.42 -13.25
C PRO A 81 32.98 -32.99 -14.31
N LYS A 82 33.48 -32.93 -15.56
CA LYS A 82 32.71 -32.77 -16.79
C LYS A 82 31.59 -33.81 -16.89
N SER A 83 30.34 -33.35 -16.89
CA SER A 83 29.20 -34.10 -17.44
C SER A 83 28.63 -33.38 -18.65
N THR A 84 28.10 -34.16 -19.58
CA THR A 84 27.95 -33.92 -21.01
C THR A 84 26.87 -32.90 -21.43
N ASN A 85 26.50 -31.92 -20.60
CA ASN A 85 25.53 -30.86 -20.98
C ASN A 85 25.62 -29.52 -20.18
N GLY A 86 26.70 -29.27 -19.43
CA GLY A 86 26.76 -28.16 -18.48
C GLY A 86 27.45 -26.88 -18.97
N MET A 87 26.69 -25.83 -19.27
CA MET A 87 27.16 -24.44 -19.27
C MET A 87 27.63 -24.07 -17.84
N ALA A 88 28.79 -23.42 -17.69
CA ALA A 88 29.34 -23.07 -16.38
C ALA A 88 28.40 -22.11 -15.62
N PRO A 89 28.41 -22.08 -14.27
CA PRO A 89 27.51 -21.21 -13.51
C PRO A 89 27.58 -19.72 -13.91
N GLU A 90 28.77 -19.22 -14.21
CA GLU A 90 28.99 -17.84 -14.67
C GLU A 90 28.38 -17.60 -16.07
N ASP A 91 28.49 -18.57 -16.97
CA ASP A 91 27.88 -18.50 -18.30
C ASP A 91 26.34 -18.60 -18.23
N VAL A 92 25.81 -19.39 -17.29
CA VAL A 92 24.37 -19.45 -17.00
C VAL A 92 23.88 -18.10 -16.51
N GLN A 93 24.64 -17.40 -15.68
CA GLN A 93 24.33 -16.05 -15.26
C GLN A 93 24.29 -15.08 -16.44
N ASN A 94 25.31 -15.12 -17.30
CA ASN A 94 25.39 -14.27 -18.49
C ASN A 94 24.22 -14.53 -19.46
N LEU A 95 23.84 -15.79 -19.65
CA LEU A 95 22.66 -16.17 -20.42
C LEU A 95 21.38 -15.58 -19.82
N ILE A 96 21.20 -15.67 -18.49
CA ILE A 96 20.03 -15.11 -17.80
C ILE A 96 19.96 -13.60 -17.99
N TYR A 97 21.08 -12.87 -17.87
CA TYR A 97 21.09 -11.42 -18.10
C TYR A 97 20.73 -11.04 -19.54
N LEU A 98 21.27 -11.76 -20.54
CA LEU A 98 20.89 -11.54 -21.93
C LEU A 98 19.39 -11.79 -22.16
N LEU A 99 18.81 -12.80 -21.53
CA LEU A 99 17.37 -13.06 -21.61
C LEU A 99 16.54 -11.97 -20.93
N ILE A 100 17.04 -11.37 -19.85
CA ILE A 100 16.41 -10.23 -19.19
C ILE A 100 16.43 -8.99 -20.09
N ASP A 101 17.54 -8.72 -20.79
CA ASP A 101 17.62 -7.63 -21.76
C ASP A 101 16.60 -7.78 -22.89
N GLU A 102 16.49 -8.99 -23.46
CA GLU A 102 15.50 -9.30 -24.50
C GLU A 102 14.05 -9.31 -23.95
N TYR A 103 13.86 -9.67 -22.68
CA TYR A 103 12.58 -9.54 -21.99
C TYR A 103 12.17 -8.08 -21.83
N ASN A 104 13.10 -7.20 -21.43
CA ASN A 104 12.90 -5.76 -21.31
C ASN A 104 12.62 -5.11 -22.68
N ALA A 105 13.27 -5.59 -23.73
CA ALA A 105 13.01 -5.19 -25.12
C ALA A 105 11.68 -5.76 -25.69
N ARG A 106 10.95 -6.57 -24.92
CA ARG A 106 9.71 -7.26 -25.33
C ARG A 106 9.90 -8.22 -26.52
N THR A 107 11.10 -8.70 -26.77
CA THR A 107 11.45 -9.68 -27.82
C THR A 107 11.46 -11.12 -27.27
N PHE A 108 11.54 -11.28 -25.95
CA PHE A 108 11.45 -12.55 -25.23
C PHE A 108 10.30 -12.52 -24.20
N VAL A 109 9.27 -13.36 -24.37
CA VAL A 109 8.07 -13.36 -23.51
C VAL A 109 7.63 -14.79 -23.23
N ASP A 110 7.21 -15.06 -21.99
CA ASP A 110 6.69 -16.37 -21.56
C ASP A 110 7.68 -17.55 -21.79
N GLY A 111 8.97 -17.27 -21.58
CA GLY A 111 10.03 -18.26 -21.75
C GLY A 111 10.29 -18.65 -23.20
N LYS A 112 9.85 -17.84 -24.18
CA LYS A 112 10.09 -18.04 -25.61
C LYS A 112 10.35 -16.71 -26.33
N PRO A 113 11.18 -16.68 -27.37
CA PRO A 113 11.35 -15.49 -28.19
C PRO A 113 10.17 -15.30 -29.13
N LYS A 114 9.88 -14.05 -29.51
CA LYS A 114 8.90 -13.72 -30.57
C LYS A 114 9.37 -14.15 -31.96
N ASP A 115 10.67 -14.04 -32.21
CA ASP A 115 11.33 -14.54 -33.44
C ASP A 115 12.27 -15.69 -33.06
N PRO A 116 12.10 -16.90 -33.62
CA PRO A 116 13.01 -18.03 -33.41
C PRO A 116 14.49 -17.74 -33.70
N LYS A 117 14.81 -16.77 -34.57
CA LYS A 117 16.19 -16.36 -34.86
C LYS A 117 16.89 -15.75 -33.66
N LEU A 118 16.14 -15.26 -32.66
CA LEU A 118 16.70 -14.67 -31.44
C LEU A 118 17.57 -15.67 -30.68
N TRP A 119 17.27 -16.97 -30.73
CA TRP A 119 18.11 -17.99 -30.11
C TRP A 119 19.53 -17.99 -30.66
N GLN A 120 19.67 -17.84 -31.98
CA GLN A 120 20.97 -17.78 -32.63
C GLN A 120 21.70 -16.45 -32.34
N GLN A 121 20.95 -15.35 -32.18
CA GLN A 121 21.52 -14.05 -31.81
C GLN A 121 22.03 -14.04 -30.37
N ILE A 122 21.28 -14.64 -29.44
CA ILE A 122 21.70 -14.81 -28.04
C ILE A 122 22.95 -15.69 -27.99
N ALA A 123 22.96 -16.80 -28.73
CA ALA A 123 24.14 -17.66 -28.88
C ALA A 123 25.38 -16.91 -29.38
N GLN A 124 25.24 -15.97 -30.33
CA GLN A 124 26.36 -15.16 -30.84
C GLN A 124 26.83 -14.09 -29.84
N LYS A 125 25.96 -13.63 -28.94
CA LYS A 125 26.30 -12.67 -27.87
C LYS A 125 26.97 -13.34 -26.67
N LEU A 126 26.74 -14.64 -26.47
CA LEU A 126 27.43 -15.47 -25.48
C LEU A 126 28.84 -15.80 -25.98
N ASP A 127 29.78 -14.89 -25.73
CA ASP A 127 31.21 -15.13 -25.96
C ASP A 127 31.76 -16.02 -24.84
N ILE A 128 31.61 -17.34 -24.98
CA ILE A 128 32.00 -18.32 -23.97
C ILE A 128 33.42 -18.85 -24.29
N PRO A 129 34.45 -18.52 -23.48
CA PRO A 129 35.85 -18.87 -23.76
C PRO A 129 36.11 -20.38 -23.93
N ASP A 130 35.32 -21.22 -23.23
CA ASP A 130 35.47 -22.68 -23.22
C ASP A 130 34.53 -23.41 -24.21
N TYR A 131 33.68 -22.69 -24.95
CA TYR A 131 32.67 -23.26 -25.86
C TYR A 131 32.57 -22.45 -27.17
N PRO A 132 33.51 -22.64 -28.12
CA PRO A 132 33.44 -21.94 -29.40
C PRO A 132 32.25 -22.46 -30.22
N GLY A 133 31.22 -21.62 -30.36
CA GLY A 133 30.09 -21.87 -31.27
C GLY A 133 28.88 -22.57 -30.64
N ILE A 134 28.44 -22.15 -29.44
CA ILE A 134 27.13 -22.58 -28.92
C ILE A 134 26.04 -22.25 -29.95
N SER A 135 25.22 -23.24 -30.33
CA SER A 135 24.12 -23.05 -31.27
C SER A 135 22.88 -22.49 -30.56
N GLY A 136 22.01 -21.79 -31.29
CA GLY A 136 20.73 -21.34 -30.74
C GLY A 136 19.88 -22.49 -30.20
N VAL A 137 20.03 -23.71 -30.75
CA VAL A 137 19.35 -24.92 -30.25
C VAL A 137 19.84 -25.31 -28.86
N GLN A 138 21.15 -25.22 -28.60
CA GLN A 138 21.73 -25.50 -27.29
C GLN A 138 21.31 -24.45 -26.25
N VAL A 139 21.27 -23.17 -26.64
CA VAL A 139 20.73 -22.10 -25.79
C VAL A 139 19.27 -22.38 -25.42
N MET A 140 18.43 -22.69 -26.40
CA MET A 140 17.03 -23.05 -26.17
C MET A 140 16.91 -24.27 -25.23
N GLY A 141 17.73 -25.30 -25.42
CA GLY A 141 17.79 -26.47 -24.53
C GLY A 141 18.11 -26.10 -23.08
N LYS A 142 19.09 -25.21 -22.88
CA LYS A 142 19.45 -24.73 -21.54
C LYS A 142 18.33 -23.90 -20.90
N VAL A 143 17.69 -23.01 -21.66
CA VAL A 143 16.54 -22.22 -21.17
C VAL A 143 15.36 -23.11 -20.79
N ASN A 144 15.09 -24.17 -21.56
CA ASN A 144 14.06 -25.15 -21.20
C ASN A 144 14.38 -25.89 -19.90
N SER A 145 15.64 -26.26 -19.68
CA SER A 145 16.09 -26.85 -18.41
C SER A 145 15.92 -25.88 -17.24
N LEU A 146 16.33 -24.61 -17.38
CA LEU A 146 16.12 -23.59 -16.34
C LEU A 146 14.63 -23.37 -16.03
N LYS A 147 13.77 -23.45 -17.04
CA LYS A 147 12.32 -23.36 -16.87
C LYS A 147 11.74 -24.56 -16.13
N GLN A 148 12.28 -25.77 -16.32
CA GLN A 148 11.87 -26.95 -15.56
C GLN A 148 12.28 -26.84 -14.09
N ASP A 149 13.48 -26.34 -13.83
CA ASP A 149 14.01 -26.13 -12.49
C ASP A 149 13.20 -25.08 -11.74
N TYR A 150 12.89 -23.97 -12.41
CA TYR A 150 11.97 -22.95 -11.90
C TYR A 150 10.59 -23.52 -11.53
N LYS A 151 9.98 -24.36 -12.40
CA LYS A 151 8.69 -24.99 -12.11
C LYS A 151 8.75 -25.90 -10.88
N ALA A 152 9.81 -26.69 -10.77
CA ALA A 152 9.99 -27.60 -9.64
C ALA A 152 10.21 -26.84 -8.32
N PHE A 153 10.99 -25.77 -8.34
CA PHE A 153 11.20 -24.93 -7.17
C PHE A 153 9.97 -24.09 -6.81
N GLN A 154 9.21 -23.61 -7.79
CA GLN A 154 7.93 -22.94 -7.53
C GLN A 154 6.92 -23.89 -6.87
N PHE A 155 6.84 -25.14 -7.32
CA PHE A 155 6.02 -26.16 -6.67
C PHE A 155 6.37 -26.35 -5.18
N LEU A 156 7.66 -26.26 -4.80
CA LEU A 156 8.09 -26.28 -3.40
C LEU A 156 7.61 -25.03 -2.64
N LYS A 157 7.78 -23.84 -3.22
CA LYS A 157 7.36 -22.57 -2.61
C LYS A 157 5.85 -22.43 -2.47
N ASP A 158 5.09 -23.14 -3.29
CA ASP A 158 3.62 -23.17 -3.22
C ASP A 158 3.10 -24.11 -2.12
N GLN A 159 3.96 -24.85 -1.41
CA GLN A 159 3.55 -25.70 -0.29
C GLN A 159 3.33 -24.88 0.98
N THR A 160 2.19 -25.09 1.64
CA THR A 160 1.84 -24.43 2.91
C THR A 160 2.11 -25.32 4.12
N GLY A 161 2.50 -24.75 5.25
CA GLY A 161 2.62 -25.47 6.53
C GLY A 161 4.00 -26.11 6.79
N VAL A 162 5.03 -25.70 6.05
CA VAL A 162 6.43 -26.10 6.23
C VAL A 162 7.31 -24.86 6.43
N GLY A 163 8.41 -25.00 7.17
CA GLY A 163 9.32 -23.91 7.48
C GLY A 163 10.17 -23.48 6.28
N TRP A 164 11.01 -22.47 6.49
CA TRP A 164 11.97 -21.99 5.50
C TRP A 164 13.37 -21.92 6.12
N ASP A 165 14.35 -22.52 5.46
CA ASP A 165 15.77 -22.46 5.84
C ASP A 165 16.42 -21.29 5.11
N GLU A 166 16.74 -20.22 5.85
CA GLU A 166 17.36 -19.01 5.29
C GLU A 166 18.81 -19.22 4.83
N GLU A 167 19.55 -20.17 5.41
CA GLU A 167 20.94 -20.45 5.04
C GLU A 167 21.00 -21.24 3.72
N LYS A 168 20.08 -22.19 3.56
CA LYS A 168 20.00 -23.04 2.37
C LYS A 168 19.10 -22.47 1.27
N ASP A 169 18.33 -21.40 1.54
CA ASP A 169 17.33 -20.80 0.64
C ASP A 169 16.31 -21.82 0.11
N THR A 170 15.82 -22.71 0.98
CA THR A 170 14.89 -23.78 0.62
C THR A 170 13.93 -24.12 1.75
N VAL A 171 13.00 -25.05 1.51
CA VAL A 171 12.00 -25.49 2.49
C VAL A 171 12.67 -26.26 3.63
N ASP A 172 12.35 -25.87 4.88
CA ASP A 172 12.74 -26.58 6.09
C ASP A 172 11.64 -27.60 6.47
N ALA A 173 11.89 -28.86 6.16
CA ALA A 173 10.96 -29.97 6.37
C ALA A 173 11.70 -31.28 6.65
N ASP A 174 11.04 -32.19 7.36
CA ASP A 174 11.58 -33.51 7.69
C ASP A 174 11.71 -34.44 6.46
N ASP A 175 12.49 -35.51 6.62
CA ASP A 175 12.76 -36.47 5.55
C ASP A 175 11.48 -37.14 5.03
N GLY A 176 10.49 -37.40 5.88
CA GLY A 176 9.22 -38.00 5.48
C GLY A 176 8.39 -37.07 4.59
N TRP A 177 8.43 -35.77 4.84
CA TRP A 177 7.81 -34.78 3.96
C TRP A 177 8.49 -34.72 2.59
N TRP A 178 9.83 -34.70 2.56
CA TRP A 178 10.59 -34.70 1.31
C TRP A 178 10.36 -35.97 0.49
N ASP A 179 10.27 -37.13 1.13
CA ASP A 179 9.98 -38.41 0.45
C ASP A 179 8.59 -38.39 -0.20
N LEU A 180 7.57 -37.92 0.52
CA LEU A 180 6.20 -37.83 0.01
C LEU A 180 6.09 -36.86 -1.18
N LYS A 181 6.75 -35.70 -1.11
CA LYS A 181 6.68 -34.71 -2.19
C LYS A 181 7.54 -35.09 -3.39
N SER A 182 8.65 -35.80 -3.17
CA SER A 182 9.52 -36.29 -4.25
C SER A 182 8.85 -37.36 -5.09
N GLN A 183 7.89 -38.11 -4.54
CA GLN A 183 7.03 -39.01 -5.32
C GLN A 183 6.09 -38.24 -6.28
N ALA A 184 5.63 -37.04 -5.90
CA ALA A 184 4.75 -36.22 -6.73
C ALA A 184 5.51 -35.40 -7.79
N ASN A 185 6.73 -34.95 -7.47
CA ASN A 185 7.59 -34.23 -8.42
C ASN A 185 9.07 -34.59 -8.17
N PRO A 186 9.64 -35.57 -8.90
CA PRO A 186 11.02 -36.03 -8.67
C PRO A 186 12.09 -34.94 -8.81
N ASN A 187 11.80 -33.88 -9.56
CA ASN A 187 12.74 -32.78 -9.82
C ASN A 187 12.97 -31.85 -8.63
N ILE A 188 12.25 -32.03 -7.51
CA ILE A 188 12.43 -31.20 -6.31
C ILE A 188 13.58 -31.68 -5.42
N THR A 189 13.99 -32.94 -5.56
CA THR A 189 15.00 -33.61 -4.72
C THR A 189 16.33 -32.85 -4.68
N LYS A 190 16.72 -32.24 -5.79
CA LYS A 190 17.93 -31.41 -5.91
C LYS A 190 17.91 -30.12 -5.08
N PHE A 191 16.74 -29.70 -4.58
CA PHE A 191 16.60 -28.49 -3.78
C PHE A 191 16.56 -28.76 -2.27
N LYS A 192 16.71 -30.01 -1.82
CA LYS A 192 16.68 -30.39 -0.40
C LYS A 192 17.75 -29.69 0.43
N ASN A 193 18.93 -29.50 -0.15
CA ASN A 193 20.10 -28.96 0.56
C ASN A 193 20.53 -27.58 0.04
N LYS A 194 19.88 -27.06 -1.00
CA LYS A 194 20.22 -25.76 -1.62
C LYS A 194 19.09 -25.25 -2.50
N GLY A 195 18.74 -23.98 -2.35
CA GLY A 195 17.75 -23.28 -3.15
C GLY A 195 18.08 -23.18 -4.64
N LEU A 196 17.11 -22.71 -5.43
CA LEU A 196 17.31 -22.48 -6.85
C LEU A 196 18.16 -21.21 -7.06
N ALA A 197 19.37 -21.38 -7.59
CA ALA A 197 20.21 -20.26 -8.00
C ALA A 197 19.49 -19.35 -9.01
N ASN A 198 19.66 -18.03 -8.86
CA ASN A 198 19.06 -17.00 -9.72
C ASN A 198 17.53 -17.04 -9.73
N TYR A 199 16.91 -17.50 -8.64
CA TYR A 199 15.46 -17.56 -8.54
C TYR A 199 14.78 -16.22 -8.86
N PRO A 200 15.22 -15.04 -8.38
CA PRO A 200 14.58 -13.76 -8.70
C PRO A 200 14.53 -13.48 -10.21
N GLU A 201 15.63 -13.72 -10.91
CA GLU A 201 15.77 -13.54 -12.35
C GLU A 201 14.95 -14.55 -13.14
N LEU A 202 14.98 -15.82 -12.73
CA LEU A 202 14.20 -16.88 -13.37
C LEU A 202 12.69 -16.69 -13.15
N HIS A 203 12.29 -16.18 -11.99
CA HIS A 203 10.91 -15.82 -11.69
C HIS A 203 10.42 -14.69 -12.61
N LEU A 204 11.24 -13.66 -12.84
CA LEU A 204 10.94 -12.60 -13.81
C LEU A 204 10.70 -13.14 -15.23
N LEU A 205 11.52 -14.10 -15.67
CA LEU A 205 11.50 -14.66 -17.01
C LEU A 205 10.36 -15.68 -17.24
N PHE A 206 9.99 -16.49 -16.22
CA PHE A 206 9.15 -17.68 -16.42
C PHE A 206 7.80 -17.68 -15.73
N ALA A 207 7.54 -16.84 -14.72
CA ALA A 207 6.33 -16.90 -13.90
C ALA A 207 5.00 -16.93 -14.67
N TYR A 208 4.93 -16.24 -15.82
CA TYR A 208 3.73 -16.18 -16.66
C TYR A 208 3.54 -17.38 -17.61
N SER A 209 4.59 -18.17 -17.80
CA SER A 209 4.64 -19.27 -18.78
C SER A 209 4.42 -20.66 -18.18
N THR A 210 4.14 -20.69 -16.89
CA THR A 210 3.89 -21.88 -16.08
C THR A 210 2.44 -21.80 -15.61
N ALA A 211 1.54 -22.45 -16.33
CA ALA A 211 0.17 -22.62 -15.87
C ALA A 211 0.22 -23.40 -14.54
N SER A 212 -0.11 -22.74 -13.43
CA SER A 212 -0.38 -23.43 -12.18
C SER A 212 -1.73 -24.12 -12.34
N GLY A 213 -1.73 -25.44 -12.44
CA GLY A 213 -2.95 -26.26 -12.51
C GLY A 213 -3.80 -26.26 -11.22
N LEU A 214 -3.63 -25.24 -10.36
CA LEU A 214 -4.26 -25.12 -9.04
C LEU A 214 -5.66 -24.47 -9.08
N TYR A 215 -6.20 -24.17 -10.27
CA TYR A 215 -7.53 -23.55 -10.42
C TYR A 215 -8.50 -24.33 -11.31
N ALA A 216 -8.33 -25.65 -11.45
CA ALA A 216 -9.39 -26.50 -11.97
C ALA A 216 -10.27 -27.00 -10.82
N SER A 217 -11.13 -26.11 -10.31
CA SER A 217 -12.35 -26.47 -9.59
C SER A 217 -13.40 -25.37 -9.84
N PRO A 218 -14.66 -25.74 -10.09
CA PRO A 218 -15.66 -24.80 -10.57
C PRO A 218 -16.07 -23.84 -9.45
N LEU A 219 -15.63 -22.58 -9.53
CA LEU A 219 -16.33 -21.48 -8.88
C LEU A 219 -17.64 -21.28 -9.66
N SER A 220 -18.73 -21.81 -9.11
CA SER A 220 -20.06 -21.32 -9.43
C SER A 220 -20.12 -19.83 -9.09
N ARG A 221 -20.07 -19.00 -10.15
CA ARG A 221 -20.36 -17.56 -10.21
C ARG A 221 -19.53 -16.64 -9.29
N GLY A 222 -18.49 -16.05 -9.87
CA GLY A 222 -17.79 -14.87 -9.35
C GLY A 222 -16.31 -14.88 -9.71
N HIS A 223 -15.95 -14.44 -10.93
CA HIS A 223 -14.56 -14.46 -11.40
C HIS A 223 -13.84 -13.18 -10.92
N LEU A 224 -13.21 -13.21 -9.74
CA LEU A 224 -12.34 -12.12 -9.27
C LEU A 224 -10.93 -12.30 -9.84
N ARG A 225 -10.55 -11.49 -10.84
CA ARG A 225 -9.23 -11.56 -11.48
C ARG A 225 -8.32 -10.44 -10.97
N LEU A 226 -7.51 -10.72 -9.94
CA LEU A 226 -6.44 -9.82 -9.52
C LEU A 226 -5.24 -9.99 -10.47
N ARG A 227 -4.90 -8.94 -11.25
CA ARG A 227 -3.71 -8.97 -12.12
C ARG A 227 -2.48 -8.54 -11.32
N ASN A 228 -1.52 -9.44 -11.10
CA ASN A 228 -0.18 -9.07 -10.65
C ASN A 228 0.59 -8.36 -11.79
N VAL A 229 1.08 -7.14 -11.53
CA VAL A 229 1.71 -6.25 -12.53
C VAL A 229 3.23 -6.14 -12.30
N ARG A 230 4.00 -6.21 -13.40
CA ARG A 230 5.47 -6.08 -13.47
C ARG A 230 5.97 -4.65 -13.20
N GLY A 231 7.19 -4.53 -12.70
CA GLY A 231 7.99 -3.29 -12.62
C GLY A 231 7.68 -2.44 -11.38
N GLY A 232 8.56 -2.47 -10.38
CA GLY A 232 8.46 -1.67 -9.14
C GLY A 232 7.15 -1.84 -8.36
N LYS A 233 6.38 -2.90 -8.64
CA LYS A 233 5.07 -3.16 -8.06
C LYS A 233 5.06 -4.61 -7.60
N ARG A 234 4.76 -4.81 -6.32
CA ARG A 234 4.56 -6.14 -5.72
C ARG A 234 3.23 -6.10 -4.99
N ALA A 235 2.42 -7.14 -5.17
CA ALA A 235 1.22 -7.34 -4.39
C ALA A 235 1.26 -8.75 -3.77
N ILE A 236 0.89 -8.85 -2.50
CA ILE A 236 0.80 -10.10 -1.76
C ILE A 236 -0.64 -10.22 -1.25
N THR A 237 -1.36 -11.22 -1.75
CA THR A 237 -2.72 -11.52 -1.31
C THR A 237 -2.69 -12.59 -0.24
N ARG A 238 -3.26 -12.30 0.93
CA ARG A 238 -3.33 -13.21 2.08
C ARG A 238 -4.79 -13.44 2.47
N VAL A 239 -5.13 -14.70 2.75
CA VAL A 239 -6.38 -15.08 3.41
C VAL A 239 -5.99 -15.74 4.72
N PHE A 240 -6.18 -15.02 5.83
CA PHE A 240 -5.81 -15.51 7.15
C PHE A 240 -6.86 -16.46 7.73
N LYS A 241 -6.41 -17.45 8.50
CA LYS A 241 -7.30 -18.37 9.22
C LYS A 241 -8.26 -17.58 10.12
N GLY A 242 -9.56 -17.82 9.98
CA GLY A 242 -10.59 -17.15 10.77
C GLY A 242 -10.92 -15.72 10.34
N LYS A 243 -10.34 -15.22 9.23
CA LYS A 243 -10.73 -13.95 8.62
C LYS A 243 -11.53 -14.23 7.34
N GLU A 244 -12.70 -13.61 7.24
CA GLU A 244 -13.64 -13.77 6.11
C GLU A 244 -13.40 -12.75 4.98
N HIS A 245 -12.16 -12.26 4.83
CA HIS A 245 -11.79 -11.29 3.80
C HIS A 245 -10.36 -11.56 3.32
N ALA A 246 -10.05 -11.09 2.11
CA ALA A 246 -8.68 -11.08 1.62
C ALA A 246 -7.99 -9.78 1.99
N GLU A 247 -6.79 -9.87 2.53
CA GLU A 247 -5.86 -8.76 2.70
C GLU A 247 -4.93 -8.70 1.48
N VAL A 248 -4.81 -7.54 0.87
CA VAL A 248 -3.86 -7.32 -0.24
C VAL A 248 -2.86 -6.26 0.21
N GLU A 249 -1.65 -6.71 0.48
CA GLU A 249 -0.51 -5.84 0.72
C GLU A 249 0.11 -5.43 -0.61
N PHE A 250 0.33 -4.13 -0.81
CA PHE A 250 1.00 -3.59 -1.97
C PHE A 250 2.31 -2.90 -1.57
N ILE A 251 3.33 -3.07 -2.41
CA ILE A 251 4.59 -2.33 -2.36
C ILE A 251 4.78 -1.70 -3.73
N ILE A 252 4.73 -0.37 -3.78
CA ILE A 252 4.75 0.40 -5.03
C ILE A 252 5.88 1.41 -4.99
N GLY A 253 6.87 1.20 -5.83
CA GLY A 253 7.99 2.07 -6.08
C GLY A 253 9.30 1.31 -6.35
N PRO A 254 10.35 2.01 -6.79
CA PRO A 254 10.33 3.40 -7.25
C PRO A 254 9.51 3.54 -8.54
N ILE A 255 8.62 4.54 -8.63
CA ILE A 255 7.87 4.81 -9.88
C ILE A 255 8.85 5.41 -10.91
N PRO A 256 9.09 4.76 -12.06
CA PRO A 256 10.08 5.25 -13.02
C PRO A 256 9.54 6.47 -13.77
N VAL A 257 10.38 7.51 -13.88
CA VAL A 257 10.08 8.74 -14.63
C VAL A 257 11.21 9.11 -15.62
N VAL A 258 12.10 8.17 -15.90
CA VAL A 258 13.22 8.33 -16.85
C VAL A 258 12.75 8.58 -18.29
N ASP A 259 11.49 8.26 -18.57
CA ASP A 259 10.80 8.54 -19.84
C ASP A 259 10.22 9.96 -19.92
N GLY A 260 10.37 10.76 -18.86
CA GLY A 260 9.78 12.11 -18.80
C GLY A 260 8.26 12.11 -18.65
N ILE A 261 7.66 10.99 -18.23
CA ILE A 261 6.20 10.86 -18.09
C ILE A 261 5.84 10.61 -16.62
N GLY A 262 5.04 11.51 -16.04
CA GLY A 262 4.42 11.32 -14.73
C GLY A 262 3.42 10.16 -14.73
N LYS A 263 3.32 9.42 -13.62
CA LYS A 263 2.51 8.21 -13.53
C LYS A 263 1.71 8.16 -12.24
N GLU A 264 0.47 7.71 -12.37
CA GLU A 264 -0.45 7.45 -11.28
C GLU A 264 -0.76 5.95 -11.30
N ILE A 265 -0.54 5.27 -10.18
CA ILE A 265 -0.60 3.82 -10.08
C ILE A 265 -1.90 3.45 -9.38
N THR A 266 -2.75 2.72 -10.09
CA THR A 266 -4.04 2.27 -9.58
C THR A 266 -4.12 0.76 -9.53
N THR A 267 -4.96 0.24 -8.62
CA THR A 267 -5.41 -1.14 -8.59
C THR A 267 -6.86 -1.19 -9.03
N GLN A 268 -7.21 -2.16 -9.87
CA GLN A 268 -8.56 -2.34 -10.39
C GLN A 268 -9.07 -3.72 -10.00
N ILE A 269 -10.22 -3.73 -9.33
CA ILE A 269 -10.94 -4.92 -8.90
C ILE A 269 -12.17 -5.00 -9.79
N THR A 270 -12.21 -5.98 -10.69
CA THR A 270 -13.27 -6.10 -11.71
C THR A 270 -14.06 -7.39 -11.50
N THR A 271 -15.39 -7.25 -11.51
CA THR A 271 -16.37 -8.34 -11.42
C THR A 271 -17.36 -8.25 -12.59
N THR A 272 -18.31 -9.17 -12.63
CA THR A 272 -19.42 -9.15 -13.60
C THR A 272 -20.70 -8.52 -13.02
N MET A 273 -20.60 -7.84 -11.87
CA MET A 273 -21.75 -7.24 -11.18
C MET A 273 -22.35 -6.11 -12.02
N LYS A 274 -23.68 -6.01 -12.01
CA LYS A 274 -24.43 -4.96 -12.74
C LYS A 274 -24.75 -3.81 -11.80
N THR A 275 -23.75 -2.95 -11.58
CA THR A 275 -23.82 -1.88 -10.57
C THR A 275 -24.53 -0.61 -11.06
N ASN A 276 -24.92 -0.57 -12.34
CA ASN A 276 -25.72 0.51 -12.94
C ASN A 276 -25.14 1.91 -12.63
N LYS A 277 -23.85 2.11 -12.95
CA LYS A 277 -23.09 3.34 -12.70
C LYS A 277 -22.98 3.78 -11.23
N THR A 278 -23.50 3.00 -10.28
CA THR A 278 -23.61 3.37 -8.88
C THR A 278 -22.52 2.70 -8.04
N PHE A 279 -21.95 3.46 -7.13
CA PHE A 279 -20.96 3.02 -6.15
C PHE A 279 -21.06 3.90 -4.90
N TYR A 280 -20.48 3.48 -3.78
CA TYR A 280 -20.63 4.16 -2.50
C TYR A 280 -19.26 4.40 -1.88
N THR A 281 -19.02 5.61 -1.41
CA THR A 281 -17.75 6.00 -0.76
C THR A 281 -18.03 6.65 0.57
N ASP A 282 -17.19 6.39 1.56
CA ASP A 282 -17.34 7.02 2.87
C ASP A 282 -17.14 8.55 2.84
N SER A 283 -17.71 9.22 3.83
CA SER A 283 -17.46 10.62 4.17
C SER A 283 -16.67 10.68 5.47
N ASN A 284 -15.37 10.93 5.38
CA ASN A 284 -14.45 11.01 6.52
C ASN A 284 -14.54 9.78 7.46
N GLY A 285 -14.73 8.58 6.88
CA GLY A 285 -14.81 7.33 7.62
C GLY A 285 -16.15 7.07 8.30
N ARG A 286 -17.21 7.84 8.00
CA ARG A 286 -18.55 7.68 8.58
C ARG A 286 -19.58 7.29 7.51
N ASP A 287 -20.46 8.20 7.13
CA ASP A 287 -21.59 7.97 6.23
C ASP A 287 -21.11 7.50 4.84
N PHE A 288 -21.76 6.50 4.25
CA PHE A 288 -21.52 6.08 2.88
C PHE A 288 -22.43 6.86 1.93
N ILE A 289 -21.83 7.70 1.11
CA ILE A 289 -22.57 8.51 0.15
C ILE A 289 -22.66 7.77 -1.17
N GLN A 290 -23.89 7.64 -1.70
CA GLN A 290 -24.13 7.12 -3.04
C GLN A 290 -23.54 8.05 -4.09
N ARG A 291 -22.72 7.49 -4.97
CA ARG A 291 -22.10 8.15 -6.12
C ARG A 291 -22.65 7.55 -7.40
N VAL A 292 -22.96 8.40 -8.36
CA VAL A 292 -23.38 7.99 -9.70
C VAL A 292 -22.37 8.55 -10.69
N ARG A 293 -21.74 7.66 -11.47
CA ARG A 293 -20.74 8.03 -12.49
C ARG A 293 -21.36 9.01 -13.49
N ASP A 294 -20.63 10.09 -13.77
CA ASP A 294 -20.99 11.18 -14.68
C ASP A 294 -22.28 11.93 -14.31
N PHE A 295 -22.59 12.02 -13.01
CA PHE A 295 -23.82 12.67 -12.52
C PHE A 295 -23.55 13.60 -11.32
N ARG A 296 -24.38 14.65 -11.19
CA ARG A 296 -24.41 15.57 -10.05
C ARG A 296 -25.87 15.87 -9.71
N THR A 297 -26.18 15.94 -8.41
CA THR A 297 -27.54 16.21 -7.92
C THR A 297 -27.93 17.67 -8.10
N ASP A 298 -26.97 18.58 -7.95
CA ASP A 298 -27.27 20.00 -7.77
C ASP A 298 -27.18 20.80 -9.09
N TRP A 299 -26.62 20.22 -10.16
CA TRP A 299 -26.53 20.84 -11.49
C TRP A 299 -26.40 19.80 -12.62
N ASP A 300 -26.74 20.21 -13.84
CA ASP A 300 -26.53 19.40 -15.04
C ASP A 300 -25.03 19.35 -15.42
N LEU A 301 -24.41 18.18 -15.27
CA LEU A 301 -22.98 18.00 -15.47
C LEU A 301 -22.63 17.85 -16.95
N GLN A 302 -21.86 18.80 -17.47
CA GLN A 302 -21.19 18.64 -18.77
C GLN A 302 -19.86 17.90 -18.59
N VAL A 303 -19.81 16.64 -19.03
CA VAL A 303 -18.66 15.75 -18.81
C VAL A 303 -17.49 16.14 -19.71
N SER A 304 -16.52 16.86 -19.15
CA SER A 304 -15.26 17.20 -19.82
C SER A 304 -14.08 16.29 -19.42
N GLN A 305 -14.20 15.63 -18.26
CA GLN A 305 -13.15 14.81 -17.65
C GLN A 305 -13.74 13.51 -17.09
N PRO A 306 -13.95 12.48 -17.93
CA PRO A 306 -14.73 11.28 -17.57
C PRO A 306 -14.05 10.38 -16.52
N VAL A 307 -12.75 10.54 -16.30
CA VAL A 307 -12.01 9.78 -15.28
C VAL A 307 -11.94 10.57 -13.98
N VAL A 308 -11.18 11.67 -13.98
CA VAL A 308 -10.92 12.44 -12.75
C VAL A 308 -12.18 13.08 -12.16
N GLY A 309 -13.19 13.38 -12.97
CA GLY A 309 -14.50 13.87 -12.49
C GLY A 309 -15.29 12.84 -11.68
N ASN A 310 -14.86 11.58 -11.66
CA ASN A 310 -15.53 10.49 -10.93
C ASN A 310 -14.68 9.93 -9.78
N TYR A 311 -13.52 10.52 -9.48
CA TYR A 311 -12.74 10.17 -8.30
C TYR A 311 -13.28 10.83 -7.03
N TYR A 312 -13.37 10.05 -5.95
CA TYR A 312 -13.82 10.50 -4.64
C TYR A 312 -12.80 10.10 -3.56
N PRO A 313 -12.73 10.86 -2.45
CA PRO A 313 -11.90 10.49 -1.31
C PRO A 313 -12.47 9.26 -0.61
N ILE A 314 -11.59 8.38 -0.14
CA ILE A 314 -11.92 7.18 0.62
C ILE A 314 -11.03 7.16 1.87
N ASN A 315 -11.63 7.11 3.05
CA ASN A 315 -10.90 7.03 4.34
C ASN A 315 -11.23 5.75 5.12
N LEU A 316 -12.40 5.17 4.89
CA LEU A 316 -12.82 3.87 5.43
C LEU A 316 -12.90 2.85 4.29
N GLY A 317 -13.65 3.16 3.24
CA GLY A 317 -13.87 2.20 2.16
C GLY A 317 -14.76 2.67 1.03
N ILE A 318 -14.83 1.81 0.02
CA ILE A 318 -15.68 1.93 -1.17
C ILE A 318 -16.40 0.59 -1.36
N TYR A 319 -17.67 0.63 -1.73
CA TYR A 319 -18.38 -0.58 -2.12
C TYR A 319 -19.25 -0.37 -3.36
N VAL A 320 -19.56 -1.49 -4.01
CA VAL A 320 -20.53 -1.57 -5.10
C VAL A 320 -21.49 -2.72 -4.81
N GLU A 321 -22.71 -2.60 -5.29
CA GLU A 321 -23.74 -3.62 -5.13
C GLU A 321 -24.50 -3.85 -6.43
N ASP A 322 -25.08 -5.04 -6.56
CA ASP A 322 -26.11 -5.33 -7.55
C ASP A 322 -27.40 -5.83 -6.87
N SER A 323 -28.19 -6.67 -7.55
CA SER A 323 -29.41 -7.23 -6.98
C SER A 323 -29.18 -8.33 -5.95
N GLU A 324 -28.01 -8.97 -5.97
CA GLU A 324 -27.72 -10.17 -5.16
C GLU A 324 -26.54 -9.97 -4.20
N MET A 325 -25.50 -9.26 -4.66
CA MET A 325 -24.20 -9.23 -3.99
C MET A 325 -23.71 -7.81 -3.71
N GLU A 326 -22.85 -7.69 -2.72
CA GLU A 326 -22.05 -6.53 -2.38
C GLU A 326 -20.55 -6.88 -2.50
N LEU A 327 -19.77 -6.02 -3.15
CA LEU A 327 -18.31 -6.05 -3.11
C LEU A 327 -17.84 -4.82 -2.34
N SER A 328 -17.18 -5.05 -1.21
CA SER A 328 -16.67 -3.99 -0.34
C SER A 328 -15.15 -4.01 -0.29
N VAL A 329 -14.53 -2.82 -0.29
CA VAL A 329 -13.09 -2.62 -0.17
C VAL A 329 -12.81 -1.60 0.93
N LEU A 330 -12.05 -2.00 1.96
CA LEU A 330 -11.57 -1.12 3.02
C LEU A 330 -10.09 -0.75 2.79
N VAL A 331 -9.69 0.43 3.27
CA VAL A 331 -8.36 1.00 3.03
C VAL A 331 -7.62 1.23 4.34
N ASP A 332 -6.28 1.13 4.32
CA ASP A 332 -5.42 1.43 5.48
C ASP A 332 -5.06 2.91 5.63
N ARG A 333 -5.42 3.74 4.63
CA ARG A 333 -5.11 5.17 4.56
C ARG A 333 -6.06 5.89 3.60
N SER A 334 -6.04 7.22 3.65
CA SER A 334 -6.76 8.05 2.68
C SER A 334 -6.25 7.82 1.26
N VAL A 335 -7.13 7.43 0.35
CA VAL A 335 -6.83 7.24 -1.08
C VAL A 335 -7.93 7.83 -1.95
N GLY A 336 -7.63 8.04 -3.23
CA GLY A 336 -8.65 8.33 -4.23
C GLY A 336 -9.18 7.03 -4.83
N GLY A 337 -10.49 6.91 -5.00
CA GLY A 337 -11.07 5.77 -5.71
C GLY A 337 -12.38 6.08 -6.42
N THR A 338 -12.82 5.12 -7.23
CA THR A 338 -13.92 5.31 -8.18
C THR A 338 -14.46 3.96 -8.70
N SER A 339 -15.55 4.03 -9.47
CA SER A 339 -16.05 2.97 -10.34
C SER A 339 -16.23 3.54 -11.75
N LEU A 340 -15.23 3.33 -12.63
CA LEU A 340 -15.23 3.89 -13.99
C LEU A 340 -16.06 3.07 -14.98
N VAL A 341 -16.35 1.82 -14.66
CA VAL A 341 -17.23 0.90 -15.40
C VAL A 341 -18.01 0.04 -14.41
N ASP A 342 -19.16 -0.46 -14.83
CA ASP A 342 -20.00 -1.28 -13.96
C ASP A 342 -19.26 -2.55 -13.50
N GLY A 343 -19.44 -2.91 -12.23
CA GLY A 343 -18.76 -4.04 -11.61
C GLY A 343 -17.27 -3.83 -11.33
N GLN A 344 -16.75 -2.60 -11.43
CA GLN A 344 -15.36 -2.29 -11.13
C GLN A 344 -15.23 -1.34 -9.93
N ILE A 345 -14.24 -1.61 -9.08
CA ILE A 345 -13.69 -0.66 -8.10
C ILE A 345 -12.24 -0.37 -8.49
N GLU A 346 -11.86 0.90 -8.50
CA GLU A 346 -10.49 1.34 -8.72
C GLU A 346 -10.00 2.19 -7.52
N LEU A 347 -8.78 1.89 -7.04
CA LEU A 347 -8.08 2.70 -6.03
C LEU A 347 -6.76 3.21 -6.59
N MET A 348 -6.49 4.51 -6.45
CA MET A 348 -5.20 5.12 -6.76
C MET A 348 -4.30 5.03 -5.54
N LEU A 349 -3.23 4.25 -5.66
CA LEU A 349 -2.37 3.87 -4.53
C LEU A 349 -1.13 4.74 -4.42
N HIS A 350 -0.54 5.18 -5.54
CA HIS A 350 0.65 6.04 -5.53
C HIS A 350 0.74 6.91 -6.78
N ARG A 351 1.38 8.07 -6.69
CA ARG A 351 1.52 9.05 -7.79
C ARG A 351 2.92 9.64 -7.80
N ARG A 352 3.47 9.84 -8.99
CA ARG A 352 4.71 10.59 -9.19
C ARG A 352 4.59 11.44 -10.44
N LEU A 353 4.52 12.76 -10.26
CA LEU A 353 4.27 13.75 -11.30
C LEU A 353 5.52 14.60 -11.55
N LEU A 354 5.66 15.12 -12.77
CA LEU A 354 6.85 15.89 -13.20
C LEU A 354 6.57 17.38 -13.39
N HIS A 355 5.33 17.80 -13.14
CA HIS A 355 4.89 19.18 -13.29
C HIS A 355 4.09 19.60 -12.06
N ASP A 356 4.29 20.86 -11.66
CA ASP A 356 3.43 21.57 -10.72
C ASP A 356 2.08 21.84 -11.38
N ASP A 357 1.01 21.81 -10.59
CA ASP A 357 -0.36 22.02 -11.07
C ASP A 357 -0.79 23.50 -11.09
N SER A 358 0.12 24.40 -10.72
CA SER A 358 -0.07 25.85 -10.63
C SER A 358 -1.20 26.21 -9.67
N ARG A 359 -1.26 25.54 -8.50
CA ARG A 359 -2.18 25.86 -7.40
C ARG A 359 -1.49 26.46 -6.18
N GLY A 360 -0.18 26.73 -6.25
CA GLY A 360 0.55 27.58 -5.30
C GLY A 360 1.66 26.90 -4.52
N VAL A 361 1.81 25.58 -4.62
CA VAL A 361 2.91 24.85 -3.94
C VAL A 361 4.26 25.11 -4.60
N GLY A 362 4.31 25.23 -5.93
CA GLY A 362 5.54 25.55 -6.66
C GLY A 362 6.49 24.36 -6.85
N GLU A 363 6.00 23.14 -6.62
CA GLU A 363 6.77 21.90 -6.69
C GLU A 363 5.93 20.80 -7.35
N ALA A 364 6.56 19.97 -8.19
CA ALA A 364 5.92 18.78 -8.70
C ALA A 364 5.84 17.70 -7.60
N LEU A 365 4.78 16.88 -7.61
CA LEU A 365 4.66 15.71 -6.71
C LEU A 365 5.66 14.61 -7.11
N ASN A 366 6.94 14.81 -6.78
CA ASN A 366 8.07 13.96 -7.19
C ASN A 366 8.90 13.52 -5.97
N GLU A 367 8.26 12.86 -5.01
CA GLU A 367 8.90 12.43 -3.78
C GLU A 367 10.04 11.44 -4.04
N THR A 368 11.18 11.66 -3.39
CA THR A 368 12.38 10.82 -3.51
C THR A 368 12.99 10.50 -2.16
N ILE A 369 13.58 9.31 -2.03
CA ILE A 369 14.46 8.94 -0.92
C ILE A 369 15.90 8.99 -1.42
N CYS A 370 16.79 9.64 -0.68
CA CYS A 370 18.21 9.74 -1.01
C CYS A 370 19.05 9.06 0.06
N VAL A 371 19.96 8.17 -0.37
CA VAL A 371 20.99 7.58 0.48
C VAL A 371 22.34 7.91 -0.15
N LEU A 372 23.18 8.65 0.57
CA LEU A 372 24.39 9.29 0.02
C LEU A 372 23.99 10.17 -1.19
N ASP A 373 24.70 10.06 -2.31
CA ASP A 373 24.44 10.82 -3.55
C ASP A 373 23.48 10.11 -4.53
N LYS A 374 22.77 9.06 -4.07
CA LYS A 374 21.82 8.31 -4.88
C LYS A 374 20.40 8.54 -4.40
N CYS A 375 19.61 9.21 -5.23
CA CYS A 375 18.19 9.44 -4.99
C CYS A 375 17.35 8.54 -5.90
N GLU A 376 16.33 7.92 -5.32
CA GLU A 376 15.32 7.14 -6.04
C GLU A 376 13.91 7.59 -5.67
N GLY A 377 12.92 7.26 -6.51
CA GLY A 377 11.52 7.60 -6.22
C GLY A 377 11.02 6.88 -4.98
N LEU A 378 10.19 7.56 -4.19
CA LEU A 378 9.60 7.00 -2.98
C LEU A 378 8.87 5.67 -3.26
N THR A 379 9.18 4.64 -2.47
CA THR A 379 8.45 3.38 -2.43
C THR A 379 7.55 3.36 -1.22
N ILE A 380 6.26 3.09 -1.44
CA ILE A 380 5.27 2.97 -0.36
C ILE A 380 4.88 1.51 -0.17
N GLN A 381 4.54 1.16 1.07
CA GLN A 381 3.88 -0.09 1.42
C GLN A 381 2.54 0.23 2.09
N GLY A 382 1.51 -0.54 1.76
CA GLY A 382 0.18 -0.41 2.36
C GLY A 382 -0.69 -1.63 2.11
N LYS A 383 -1.92 -1.57 2.61
CA LYS A 383 -2.89 -2.66 2.54
C LYS A 383 -4.27 -2.16 2.14
N PHE A 384 -5.00 -2.99 1.41
CA PHE A 384 -6.44 -2.88 1.30
C PHE A 384 -7.07 -4.25 1.54
N TYR A 385 -8.33 -4.23 1.95
CA TYR A 385 -9.06 -5.42 2.38
C TYR A 385 -10.30 -5.54 1.52
N LEU A 386 -10.58 -6.73 0.99
CA LEU A 386 -11.76 -6.93 0.14
C LEU A 386 -12.58 -8.13 0.61
N ARG A 387 -13.90 -7.95 0.55
CA ARG A 387 -14.89 -8.98 0.88
C ARG A 387 -16.07 -8.89 -0.07
N ILE A 388 -16.67 -10.04 -0.35
CA ILE A 388 -17.89 -10.17 -1.12
C ILE A 388 -18.96 -10.75 -0.19
N ASP A 389 -20.10 -10.11 -0.13
CA ASP A 389 -21.21 -10.45 0.75
C ASP A 389 -22.53 -10.55 -0.04
N GLN A 390 -23.53 -11.21 0.54
CA GLN A 390 -24.90 -11.04 0.06
C GLN A 390 -25.36 -9.61 0.35
N LYS A 391 -26.25 -9.09 -0.50
CA LYS A 391 -26.81 -7.75 -0.32
C LYS A 391 -27.45 -7.59 1.07
N GLY A 392 -27.08 -6.53 1.77
CA GLY A 392 -27.52 -6.20 3.12
C GLY A 392 -26.69 -6.80 4.26
N GLU A 393 -25.66 -7.62 3.96
CA GLU A 393 -24.81 -8.25 4.98
C GLU A 393 -23.39 -7.64 5.03
N GLY A 394 -22.99 -6.86 4.03
CA GLY A 394 -21.65 -6.28 3.95
C GLY A 394 -21.39 -5.16 4.97
N ALA A 395 -22.43 -4.49 5.46
CA ALA A 395 -22.32 -3.38 6.41
C ALA A 395 -21.62 -3.80 7.71
N LYS A 396 -22.01 -4.96 8.27
CA LYS A 396 -21.40 -5.52 9.48
C LYS A 396 -19.89 -5.66 9.35
N TRP A 397 -19.44 -6.23 8.23
CA TRP A 397 -18.01 -6.36 7.97
C TRP A 397 -17.32 -5.00 7.81
N ARG A 398 -17.90 -4.08 7.01
CA ARG A 398 -17.32 -2.76 6.78
C ARG A 398 -17.11 -1.99 8.07
N ARG A 399 -18.11 -1.97 8.97
CA ARG A 399 -18.06 -1.24 10.24
C ARG A 399 -17.13 -1.90 11.25
N THR A 400 -17.24 -3.22 11.45
CA THR A 400 -16.41 -3.95 12.43
C THR A 400 -14.94 -3.96 12.01
N VAL A 401 -14.64 -4.39 10.78
CA VAL A 401 -13.24 -4.49 10.33
C VAL A 401 -12.65 -3.11 10.07
N GLY A 402 -13.46 -2.12 9.67
CA GLY A 402 -13.03 -0.72 9.62
C GLY A 402 -12.48 -0.21 10.95
N GLN A 403 -13.16 -0.54 12.05
CA GLN A 403 -12.69 -0.18 13.39
C GLN A 403 -11.45 -0.97 13.82
N GLU A 404 -11.34 -2.25 13.45
CA GLU A 404 -10.13 -3.07 13.69
C GLU A 404 -8.91 -2.51 12.94
N ILE A 405 -9.09 -2.05 11.70
CA ILE A 405 -8.02 -1.41 10.90
C ILE A 405 -7.59 -0.09 11.55
N TYR A 406 -8.55 0.72 12.00
CA TYR A 406 -8.26 2.01 12.64
C TYR A 406 -7.58 1.86 14.02
N SER A 407 -7.89 0.79 14.75
CA SER A 407 -7.39 0.55 16.11
C SER A 407 -6.84 -0.88 16.25
N PRO A 408 -5.65 -1.16 15.68
CA PRO A 408 -5.02 -2.47 15.80
C PRO A 408 -4.51 -2.74 17.22
N LEU A 409 -4.21 -4.01 17.51
CA LEU A 409 -3.54 -4.38 18.76
C LEU A 409 -2.17 -3.71 18.86
N LEU A 410 -1.89 -3.12 20.02
CA LEU A 410 -0.58 -2.57 20.35
C LEU A 410 0.31 -3.66 20.93
N LEU A 411 1.50 -3.82 20.36
CA LEU A 411 2.50 -4.78 20.83
C LEU A 411 3.57 -4.05 21.64
N ALA A 412 3.87 -4.57 22.83
CA ALA A 412 4.97 -4.10 23.67
C ALA A 412 5.90 -5.28 23.94
N PHE A 413 7.21 -5.07 23.78
CA PHE A 413 8.24 -6.09 23.95
C PHE A 413 9.18 -5.68 25.08
N THR A 414 9.59 -6.66 25.89
CA THR A 414 10.57 -6.49 26.97
C THR A 414 11.45 -7.73 27.03
N GLU A 415 12.71 -7.54 27.39
CA GLU A 415 13.64 -8.64 27.65
C GLU A 415 13.60 -8.99 29.14
N GLN A 416 13.70 -10.29 29.45
CA GLN A 416 13.83 -10.75 30.83
C GLN A 416 14.67 -12.02 30.88
N ASP A 417 15.54 -12.11 31.89
CA ASP A 417 16.29 -13.32 32.19
C ASP A 417 15.43 -14.29 33.02
N GLY A 418 15.17 -15.48 32.46
CA GLY A 418 14.43 -16.56 33.11
C GLY A 418 12.90 -16.39 33.13
N ASN A 419 12.19 -17.35 33.74
CA ASN A 419 10.72 -17.45 33.68
C ASN A 419 9.99 -16.69 34.82
N ASN A 420 10.47 -15.50 35.22
CA ASN A 420 9.90 -14.79 36.38
C ASN A 420 8.83 -13.74 36.04
N TRP A 421 8.49 -13.52 34.76
CA TRP A 421 7.54 -12.47 34.36
C TRP A 421 6.17 -12.63 34.99
N THR A 422 5.62 -13.85 34.96
CA THR A 422 4.28 -14.17 35.50
C THR A 422 4.21 -14.07 37.03
N ASN A 423 5.36 -14.04 37.72
CA ASN A 423 5.40 -13.92 39.18
C ASN A 423 5.25 -12.47 39.65
N SER A 424 5.58 -11.50 38.80
CA SER A 424 5.50 -10.06 39.12
C SER A 424 4.48 -9.29 38.27
N HIS A 425 3.97 -9.86 37.18
CA HIS A 425 3.06 -9.18 36.26
C HIS A 425 1.78 -10.00 36.01
N ALA A 426 0.64 -9.31 35.98
CA ALA A 426 -0.62 -9.91 35.58
C ALA A 426 -0.62 -10.18 34.05
N PRO A 427 -0.87 -11.42 33.60
CA PRO A 427 -0.84 -11.77 32.17
C PRO A 427 -2.08 -11.29 31.41
N THR A 428 -3.15 -10.92 32.12
CA THR A 428 -4.39 -10.40 31.55
C THR A 428 -4.91 -9.26 32.40
N PHE A 429 -5.49 -8.25 31.75
CA PHE A 429 -6.07 -7.09 32.40
C PHE A 429 -7.30 -6.63 31.60
N THR A 430 -8.35 -6.23 32.32
CA THR A 430 -9.50 -5.51 31.74
C THR A 430 -9.75 -4.26 32.58
N ALA A 431 -9.93 -3.13 31.90
CA ALA A 431 -10.30 -1.88 32.54
C ALA A 431 -11.81 -1.74 32.75
N ILE A 432 -12.61 -2.52 32.02
CA ILE A 432 -14.08 -2.56 32.08
C ILE A 432 -14.54 -3.79 32.86
N ASP A 433 -15.81 -3.82 33.25
CA ASP A 433 -16.40 -4.97 33.94
C ASP A 433 -16.18 -6.26 33.10
N PRO A 434 -15.60 -7.34 33.67
CA PRO A 434 -15.28 -8.56 32.92
C PRO A 434 -16.49 -9.24 32.26
N SER A 435 -17.71 -8.97 32.75
CA SER A 435 -18.96 -9.50 32.19
C SER A 435 -19.56 -8.60 31.10
N TYR A 436 -18.93 -7.46 30.82
CA TYR A 436 -19.46 -6.44 29.94
C TYR A 436 -18.62 -6.28 28.67
N ALA A 437 -19.31 -6.13 27.54
CA ALA A 437 -18.73 -5.73 26.27
C ALA A 437 -19.55 -4.56 25.72
N LEU A 438 -18.88 -3.64 25.02
CA LEU A 438 -19.60 -2.61 24.28
C LEU A 438 -20.46 -3.26 23.19
N PRO A 439 -21.67 -2.74 22.92
CA PRO A 439 -22.46 -3.17 21.78
C PRO A 439 -21.65 -3.09 20.47
N HIS A 440 -21.84 -4.04 19.56
CA HIS A 440 -21.09 -4.11 18.29
C HIS A 440 -21.28 -2.91 17.37
N ASN A 441 -22.31 -2.09 17.61
CA ASN A 441 -22.59 -0.85 16.90
C ASN A 441 -22.05 0.40 17.59
N ILE A 442 -21.31 0.27 18.69
CA ILE A 442 -20.71 1.38 19.43
C ILE A 442 -19.18 1.27 19.47
N ALA A 443 -18.51 2.40 19.26
CA ALA A 443 -17.08 2.55 19.52
C ALA A 443 -16.80 3.70 20.52
N VAL A 444 -15.81 3.49 21.39
CA VAL A 444 -15.20 4.59 22.18
C VAL A 444 -14.16 5.26 21.29
N ILE A 445 -14.50 6.44 20.77
CA ILE A 445 -13.61 7.20 19.85
C ILE A 445 -12.75 8.23 20.59
N THR A 446 -13.04 8.50 21.86
CA THR A 446 -12.19 9.31 22.73
C THR A 446 -12.34 8.85 24.16
N LEU A 447 -11.23 8.59 24.82
CA LEU A 447 -11.13 8.45 26.27
C LEU A 447 -9.88 9.20 26.72
N GLN A 448 -10.05 10.33 27.37
CA GLN A 448 -8.95 11.22 27.71
C GLN A 448 -9.13 11.84 29.10
N GLU A 449 -8.13 11.69 29.97
CA GLU A 449 -8.07 12.47 31.22
C GLU A 449 -7.70 13.92 30.89
N LEU A 450 -8.54 14.87 31.30
CA LEU A 450 -8.30 16.30 31.10
C LEU A 450 -7.60 16.91 32.31
N GLU A 451 -8.17 16.63 33.47
CA GLU A 451 -7.72 17.04 34.78
C GLU A 451 -7.94 15.85 35.73
N LYS A 452 -7.34 15.90 36.92
CA LYS A 452 -7.52 14.84 37.91
C LYS A 452 -9.02 14.58 38.14
N GLU A 453 -9.44 13.32 38.02
CA GLU A 453 -10.83 12.86 38.22
C GLU A 453 -11.85 13.40 37.21
N LYS A 454 -11.41 14.02 36.10
CA LYS A 454 -12.26 14.52 35.01
C LYS A 454 -11.81 13.96 33.67
N VAL A 455 -12.69 13.17 33.06
CA VAL A 455 -12.45 12.48 31.79
C VAL A 455 -13.39 12.96 30.70
N LEU A 456 -12.84 13.17 29.51
CA LEU A 456 -13.57 13.32 28.26
C LEU A 456 -13.83 11.94 27.65
N LEU A 457 -15.11 11.60 27.49
CA LEU A 457 -15.56 10.40 26.81
C LEU A 457 -16.34 10.77 25.54
N ARG A 458 -16.03 10.11 24.42
CA ARG A 458 -16.87 10.14 23.22
C ARG A 458 -17.24 8.73 22.79
N LEU A 459 -18.54 8.53 22.60
CA LEU A 459 -19.13 7.30 22.09
C LEU A 459 -19.71 7.60 20.71
N ALA A 460 -19.45 6.72 19.75
CA ALA A 460 -19.96 6.84 18.39
C ALA A 460 -20.77 5.60 18.02
N HIS A 461 -21.97 5.82 17.48
CA HIS A 461 -22.71 4.78 16.77
C HIS A 461 -22.15 4.63 15.35
N LEU A 462 -21.81 3.41 14.98
CA LEU A 462 -21.06 3.09 13.76
C LEU A 462 -21.92 2.96 12.50
N TYR A 463 -23.21 2.65 12.65
CA TYR A 463 -24.11 2.36 11.53
C TYR A 463 -25.05 3.52 11.21
N GLU A 464 -25.41 3.65 9.93
CA GLU A 464 -26.46 4.54 9.42
C GLU A 464 -27.85 3.94 9.63
N ILE A 465 -28.89 4.75 9.44
CA ILE A 465 -30.27 4.26 9.55
C ILE A 465 -30.53 3.26 8.42
N GLY A 466 -30.88 2.03 8.78
CA GLY A 466 -31.23 0.97 7.83
C GLY A 466 -30.03 0.35 7.08
N GLU A 467 -28.79 0.63 7.49
CA GLU A 467 -27.59 0.05 6.86
C GLU A 467 -27.45 -1.46 7.11
N ASP A 468 -27.91 -1.90 8.29
CA ASP A 468 -27.84 -3.27 8.79
C ASP A 468 -29.08 -3.57 9.64
N LYS A 469 -29.64 -4.78 9.50
CA LYS A 469 -30.91 -5.17 10.13
C LYS A 469 -30.83 -5.29 11.65
N GLU A 470 -29.67 -5.67 12.19
CA GLU A 470 -29.46 -5.93 13.61
C GLU A 470 -28.83 -4.71 14.32
N TYR A 471 -27.91 -4.03 13.65
CA TYR A 471 -27.05 -3.01 14.27
C TYR A 471 -27.42 -1.57 13.97
N SER A 472 -28.35 -1.32 13.04
CA SER A 472 -28.87 0.02 12.77
C SER A 472 -30.02 0.41 13.70
N VAL A 473 -29.91 0.05 14.97
CA VAL A 473 -30.90 0.29 16.03
C VAL A 473 -30.24 1.01 17.20
N THR A 474 -31.02 1.71 18.01
CA THR A 474 -30.51 2.39 19.20
C THR A 474 -29.77 1.42 20.12
N ALA A 475 -28.56 1.79 20.53
CA ALA A 475 -27.75 1.01 21.47
C ALA A 475 -27.57 1.75 22.79
N SER A 476 -27.33 0.99 23.87
CA SER A 476 -27.13 1.51 25.22
C SER A 476 -25.75 1.15 25.75
N VAL A 477 -25.12 2.08 26.46
CA VAL A 477 -23.83 1.90 27.13
C VAL A 477 -23.97 2.19 28.62
N GLU A 478 -23.69 1.20 29.46
CA GLU A 478 -23.71 1.31 30.91
C GLU A 478 -22.38 1.89 31.42
N LEU A 479 -22.36 3.16 31.86
CA LEU A 479 -21.12 3.82 32.28
C LEU A 479 -20.52 3.22 33.56
N THR A 480 -21.35 2.68 34.44
CA THR A 480 -20.90 1.98 35.67
C THR A 480 -20.12 0.71 35.34
N LYS A 481 -20.50 -0.02 34.29
CA LYS A 481 -19.76 -1.19 33.79
C LYS A 481 -18.54 -0.81 32.96
N LEU A 482 -18.55 0.36 32.32
CA LEU A 482 -17.40 0.90 31.61
C LEU A 482 -16.29 1.38 32.57
N PHE A 483 -16.66 1.84 33.77
CA PHE A 483 -15.74 2.31 34.81
C PHE A 483 -15.99 1.62 36.16
N PRO A 484 -15.82 0.29 36.27
CA PRO A 484 -16.24 -0.49 37.45
C PRO A 484 -15.46 -0.13 38.72
N SER A 485 -14.21 0.34 38.58
CA SER A 485 -13.31 0.67 39.70
C SER A 485 -13.42 2.11 40.17
N LYS A 486 -14.30 2.93 39.57
CA LYS A 486 -14.44 4.35 39.86
C LYS A 486 -15.91 4.71 40.11
N LYS A 487 -16.18 5.41 41.20
CA LYS A 487 -17.51 5.96 41.46
C LYS A 487 -17.71 7.24 40.66
N ILE A 488 -18.67 7.24 39.74
CA ILE A 488 -19.05 8.41 38.94
C ILE A 488 -19.85 9.36 39.83
N SER A 489 -19.42 10.62 39.91
CA SER A 489 -20.06 11.68 40.70
C SER A 489 -20.94 12.59 39.86
N LYS A 490 -20.54 12.87 38.61
CA LYS A 490 -21.29 13.73 37.69
C LYS A 490 -20.99 13.36 36.23
N VAL A 491 -22.04 13.25 35.42
CA VAL A 491 -21.93 13.17 33.96
C VAL A 491 -22.53 14.44 33.37
N THR A 492 -21.80 15.11 32.47
CA THR A 492 -22.28 16.30 31.77
C THR A 492 -22.13 16.09 30.29
N GLU A 493 -23.25 16.15 29.55
CA GLU A 493 -23.23 16.01 28.10
C GLU A 493 -22.84 17.35 27.45
N MET A 494 -21.89 17.27 26.53
CA MET A 494 -21.26 18.41 25.89
C MET A 494 -21.49 18.38 24.38
N SER A 495 -21.30 19.53 23.74
CA SER A 495 -21.03 19.65 22.31
C SER A 495 -19.82 18.79 21.89
N LEU A 496 -19.69 18.52 20.59
CA LEU A 496 -18.64 17.64 20.04
C LEU A 496 -17.21 18.10 20.41
N SER A 497 -16.96 19.41 20.36
CA SER A 497 -15.69 20.05 20.77
C SER A 497 -15.53 20.19 22.29
N ALA A 498 -16.51 19.76 23.07
CA ALA A 498 -16.53 19.82 24.53
C ALA A 498 -16.38 21.24 25.13
N ASN A 499 -16.81 22.29 24.41
CA ASN A 499 -16.68 23.69 24.84
C ASN A 499 -18.00 24.34 25.29
N GLN A 500 -19.13 23.65 25.10
CA GLN A 500 -20.47 24.08 25.49
C GLN A 500 -21.28 22.88 25.96
N GLU A 501 -22.10 23.04 27.00
CA GLU A 501 -23.06 22.02 27.42
C GLU A 501 -24.13 21.80 26.34
N ARG A 502 -24.53 20.55 26.12
CA ARG A 502 -25.48 20.20 25.04
C ARG A 502 -26.82 20.91 25.19
N ALA A 503 -27.36 20.95 26.41
CA ALA A 503 -28.64 21.59 26.70
C ALA A 503 -28.65 23.08 26.34
N GLU A 504 -27.55 23.79 26.58
CA GLU A 504 -27.42 25.22 26.24
C GLU A 504 -27.22 25.45 24.74
N MET A 505 -26.55 24.54 24.05
CA MET A 505 -26.41 24.56 22.61
C MET A 505 -27.76 24.35 21.90
N GLU A 506 -28.56 23.39 22.35
CA GLU A 506 -29.85 23.07 21.73
C GLU A 506 -30.85 24.23 21.83
N LYS A 507 -30.85 24.99 22.94
CA LYS A 507 -31.67 26.21 23.11
C LYS A 507 -31.36 27.31 22.09
N LYS A 508 -30.14 27.32 21.52
CA LYS A 508 -29.65 28.35 20.59
C LYS A 508 -29.74 27.93 19.13
N ARG A 509 -30.28 26.75 18.82
CA ARG A 509 -30.36 26.25 17.45
C ARG A 509 -31.29 27.13 16.62
N LEU A 510 -30.76 27.64 15.50
CA LEU A 510 -31.55 28.44 14.56
C LEU A 510 -32.61 27.58 13.87
N ALA A 511 -33.83 28.12 13.75
CA ALA A 511 -34.91 27.52 12.98
C ALA A 511 -34.89 28.09 11.56
N TRP A 512 -34.60 27.23 10.58
CA TRP A 512 -34.56 27.61 9.17
C TRP A 512 -35.85 27.18 8.46
N LYS A 513 -36.32 28.00 7.52
CA LYS A 513 -37.32 27.58 6.54
C LYS A 513 -36.56 27.00 5.35
N VAL A 514 -36.70 25.70 5.13
CA VAL A 514 -36.00 24.97 4.05
C VAL A 514 -36.98 24.73 2.92
N GLU A 515 -36.53 24.94 1.68
CA GLU A 515 -37.32 24.64 0.48
C GLU A 515 -37.33 23.12 0.23
N GLY A 516 -38.49 22.57 -0.12
CA GLY A 516 -38.65 21.14 -0.44
C GLY A 516 -39.65 20.40 0.45
N PRO A 517 -39.87 19.09 0.22
CA PRO A 517 -40.78 18.28 1.02
C PRO A 517 -40.30 18.19 2.47
N ALA A 518 -41.24 18.29 3.42
CA ALA A 518 -40.96 18.30 4.86
C ALA A 518 -40.57 16.92 5.44
N GLU A 519 -40.55 15.86 4.63
CA GLU A 519 -40.22 14.50 5.07
C GLU A 519 -38.70 14.29 5.07
N GLU A 520 -38.01 14.90 6.04
CA GLU A 520 -36.71 14.35 6.44
C GLU A 520 -36.93 12.98 7.11
N PRO A 521 -36.04 12.00 6.89
CA PRO A 521 -36.09 10.75 7.62
C PRO A 521 -36.10 11.04 9.13
N LYS A 522 -36.98 10.36 9.88
CA LYS A 522 -37.06 10.52 11.34
C LYS A 522 -35.71 10.20 11.96
N VAL A 523 -34.98 11.24 12.37
CA VAL A 523 -33.70 11.08 13.06
C VAL A 523 -33.97 10.46 14.43
N VAL A 524 -33.53 9.22 14.60
CA VAL A 524 -33.60 8.53 15.90
C VAL A 524 -32.43 9.01 16.75
N ARG A 525 -32.73 9.53 17.94
CA ARG A 525 -31.73 10.03 18.89
C ARG A 525 -31.83 9.31 20.23
N GLY A 526 -30.70 9.09 20.88
CA GLY A 526 -30.67 8.56 22.24
C GLY A 526 -31.26 9.55 23.24
N ARG A 527 -31.89 9.03 24.31
CA ARG A 527 -32.45 9.87 25.36
C ARG A 527 -31.37 10.60 26.18
N PRO A 528 -31.71 11.71 26.87
CA PRO A 528 -30.82 12.33 27.85
C PRO A 528 -30.33 11.31 28.88
N VAL A 529 -29.08 11.43 29.32
CA VAL A 529 -28.50 10.50 30.29
C VAL A 529 -29.21 10.67 31.63
N ASP A 530 -29.75 9.57 32.15
CA ASP A 530 -30.31 9.55 33.51
C ASP A 530 -29.15 9.60 34.54
N PRO A 531 -29.17 10.56 35.49
CA PRO A 531 -28.07 10.73 36.46
C PRO A 531 -27.96 9.60 37.48
N VAL A 532 -28.98 8.75 37.60
CA VAL A 532 -29.03 7.59 38.50
C VAL A 532 -28.69 6.31 37.74
N GLU A 533 -29.33 6.07 36.59
CA GLU A 533 -29.06 4.85 35.79
C GLU A 533 -27.66 4.88 35.16
N LEU A 534 -27.14 6.06 34.81
CA LEU A 534 -25.85 6.26 34.14
C LEU A 534 -25.72 5.43 32.85
N VAL A 535 -26.81 5.33 32.10
CA VAL A 535 -26.89 4.67 30.80
C VAL A 535 -26.92 5.71 29.69
N VAL A 536 -26.04 5.54 28.70
CA VAL A 536 -25.99 6.39 27.50
C VAL A 536 -26.61 5.65 26.32
N GLU A 537 -27.66 6.22 25.75
CA GLU A 537 -28.23 5.73 24.49
C GLU A 537 -27.65 6.45 23.28
N LEU A 538 -27.42 5.75 22.18
CA LEU A 538 -27.03 6.34 20.90
C LEU A 538 -27.90 5.79 19.80
N GLY A 539 -28.53 6.69 19.03
CA GLY A 539 -29.16 6.32 17.77
C GLY A 539 -28.13 6.15 16.64
N PRO A 540 -28.55 5.61 15.48
CA PRO A 540 -27.71 5.51 14.30
C PRO A 540 -26.99 6.83 13.95
N MET A 541 -25.71 6.72 13.60
CA MET A 541 -24.78 7.84 13.32
C MET A 541 -24.55 8.87 14.43
N GLU A 542 -25.10 8.71 15.64
CA GLU A 542 -24.85 9.66 16.71
C GLU A 542 -23.41 9.58 17.26
N ILE A 543 -22.84 10.75 17.59
CA ILE A 543 -21.66 10.86 18.45
C ILE A 543 -22.08 11.69 19.65
N ARG A 544 -21.93 11.12 20.85
CA ARG A 544 -22.22 11.81 22.10
C ARG A 544 -20.93 12.04 22.88
N THR A 545 -20.79 13.25 23.42
CA THR A 545 -19.58 13.72 24.11
C THR A 545 -19.90 14.03 25.56
N PHE A 546 -19.09 13.55 26.49
CA PHE A 546 -19.33 13.68 27.92
C PHE A 546 -18.09 14.11 28.67
N PHE A 547 -18.29 14.96 29.69
CA PHE A 547 -17.40 15.04 30.83
C PHE A 547 -17.91 14.11 31.93
N ILE A 548 -17.05 13.20 32.37
CA ILE A 548 -17.30 12.29 33.49
C ILE A 548 -16.40 12.72 34.64
N HIS A 549 -17.01 13.03 35.77
CA HIS A 549 -16.31 13.29 37.02
C HIS A 549 -16.40 12.05 37.90
N PHE A 550 -15.29 11.69 38.52
CA PHE A 550 -15.22 10.62 39.50
C PHE A 550 -15.12 11.20 40.91
N SER A 551 -15.59 10.46 41.93
CA SER A 551 -15.35 10.83 43.32
C SER A 551 -14.06 10.20 43.84
N TYR A 552 -13.33 10.92 44.68
CA TYR A 552 -12.20 10.39 45.43
C TYR A 552 -12.62 9.17 46.26
N ALA A 553 -12.05 8.01 45.97
CA ALA A 553 -12.06 6.91 46.93
C ALA A 553 -11.03 7.28 48.01
N GLN A 554 -11.48 7.62 49.22
CA GLN A 554 -10.61 7.50 50.38
C GLN A 554 -10.18 6.05 50.43
N MET A 555 -8.90 5.77 50.13
CA MET A 555 -8.30 4.50 50.49
C MET A 555 -8.39 4.40 52.02
N SER A 556 -9.42 3.72 52.53
CA SER A 556 -9.38 3.20 53.89
C SER A 556 -8.25 2.18 53.89
N GLY A 557 -7.11 2.58 54.44
CA GLY A 557 -5.99 1.69 54.65
C GLY A 557 -6.44 0.48 55.47
N SER A 558 -6.18 -0.70 54.93
CA SER A 558 -6.14 -1.96 55.67
C SER A 558 -4.75 -2.53 55.54
#